data_AF-A0A2U3AZ46-F1
#
_entry.id   AF-A0A2U3AZ46-F1
#
_cell.length_a   1.000
_cell.length_b   1.000
_cell.length_c   1.000
_cell.angle_alpha   90.00
_cell.angle_beta   90.00
_cell.angle_gamma   90.00
#
_symmetry.space_group_name_H-M   'P 1'
#
loop_
_entity.id
_entity.type
_entity.pdbx_description
1 polymer ?
#
loop_
_entity_poly.entity_id
_entity_poly.type
_entity_poly.pdbx_seq_one_letter_code
_entity_poly.pdbx_strand_id
1 'polypeptide(L)'
;MIKFFRKIRQKLLSENKFSKYLIYAIGEIILVVIGILIALQINNWNENLKQDKEEITILENLKKNLILAKNQSDSLISYEKRLIKDIITVINYESNNLLINKDSTRAVTFKNALWNLDSHLLVVNAYEDLKNTNKLELIKNQGLKEKFTSLEINLIELKIMLDDRLNFQQIRMDNIAENDINFIPFLKSSFPTIDISNEKSNDYSKILSNQRIRNLLGIKLFMTKDILISKENLDREIKDLISLIEMEVKEKK
;
A
#
# COMPACT_ATOMS: atom_id res chain seq x y z
N MET A 1 -10.54 -57.63 17.01
CA MET A 1 -9.97 -57.42 18.37
C MET A 1 -11.01 -57.48 19.49
N ILE A 2 -12.18 -56.84 19.39
CA ILE A 2 -13.22 -56.83 20.46
C ILE A 2 -13.60 -58.23 20.98
N LYS A 3 -13.72 -59.25 20.11
CA LYS A 3 -14.09 -60.63 20.53
C LYS A 3 -13.03 -61.34 21.37
N PHE A 4 -11.75 -60.98 21.23
CA PHE A 4 -10.63 -61.60 21.95
C PHE A 4 -10.52 -61.05 23.37
N PHE A 5 -10.55 -59.71 23.51
CA PHE A 5 -10.60 -59.03 24.80
C PHE A 5 -11.88 -59.37 25.59
N ARG A 6 -13.02 -59.57 24.90
CA ARG A 6 -14.27 -60.03 25.52
C ARG A 6 -14.16 -61.41 26.16
N LYS A 7 -13.51 -62.38 25.49
CA LYS A 7 -13.30 -63.74 26.03
C LYS A 7 -12.39 -63.74 27.26
N ILE A 8 -11.35 -62.90 27.28
CA ILE A 8 -10.42 -62.77 28.42
C ILE A 8 -11.13 -62.15 29.63
N ARG A 9 -11.95 -61.10 29.43
CA ARG A 9 -12.76 -60.49 30.50
C ARG A 9 -13.74 -61.48 31.14
N GLN A 10 -14.45 -62.27 30.34
CA GLN A 10 -15.38 -63.28 30.86
C GLN A 10 -14.67 -64.35 31.69
N LYS A 11 -13.47 -64.78 31.28
CA LYS A 11 -12.69 -65.80 31.98
C LYS A 11 -12.07 -65.30 33.30
N LEU A 12 -11.71 -64.02 33.39
CA LEU A 12 -11.15 -63.41 34.60
C LEU A 12 -12.23 -63.09 35.66
N LEU A 13 -13.46 -62.78 35.23
CA LEU A 13 -14.62 -62.59 36.12
C LEU A 13 -15.10 -63.91 36.74
N SER A 14 -14.98 -65.04 36.04
CA SER A 14 -15.38 -66.36 36.55
C SER A 14 -14.43 -66.96 37.60
N GLU A 15 -13.20 -66.42 37.76
CA GLU A 15 -12.17 -66.97 38.65
C GLU A 15 -11.98 -66.20 39.98
N ASN A 16 -12.92 -65.34 40.41
CA ASN A 16 -12.80 -64.49 41.62
C ASN A 16 -11.58 -63.53 41.62
N LYS A 17 -10.99 -63.24 40.45
CA LYS A 17 -9.79 -62.39 40.28
C LYS A 17 -10.14 -60.94 39.93
N PHE A 18 -11.00 -60.32 40.75
CA PHE A 18 -11.51 -58.96 40.50
C PHE A 18 -10.39 -57.90 40.37
N SER A 19 -9.33 -57.98 41.19
CA SER A 19 -8.19 -57.06 41.10
C SER A 19 -7.41 -57.17 39.78
N LYS A 20 -7.28 -58.38 39.21
CA LYS A 20 -6.63 -58.57 37.90
C LYS A 20 -7.52 -58.07 36.75
N TYR A 21 -8.83 -58.21 36.89
CA TYR A 21 -9.80 -57.65 35.95
C TYR A 21 -9.73 -56.10 35.92
N LEU A 22 -9.65 -55.45 37.08
CA LEU A 22 -9.57 -53.99 37.19
C LEU A 22 -8.30 -53.44 36.51
N ILE A 23 -7.14 -54.04 36.76
CA ILE A 23 -5.85 -53.65 36.13
C ILE A 23 -5.93 -53.79 34.61
N TYR A 24 -6.54 -54.87 34.11
CA TYR A 24 -6.67 -55.11 32.67
C TYR A 24 -7.66 -54.15 32.00
N ALA A 25 -8.76 -53.82 32.67
CA ALA A 25 -9.74 -52.83 32.18
C ALA A 25 -9.15 -51.42 32.15
N ILE A 26 -8.37 -51.03 33.17
CA ILE A 26 -7.64 -49.75 33.20
C ILE A 26 -6.62 -49.70 32.07
N GLY A 27 -5.85 -50.78 31.84
CA GLY A 27 -4.90 -50.86 30.73
C GLY A 27 -5.56 -50.69 29.36
N GLU A 28 -6.75 -51.25 29.15
CA GLU A 28 -7.52 -51.09 27.91
C GLU A 28 -8.04 -49.66 27.72
N ILE A 29 -8.52 -49.02 28.79
CA ILE A 29 -8.93 -47.60 28.75
C ILE A 29 -7.73 -46.71 28.39
N ILE A 30 -6.58 -46.92 29.03
CA ILE A 30 -5.34 -46.17 28.75
C ILE A 30 -4.93 -46.35 27.29
N LEU A 31 -4.95 -47.58 26.76
CA LEU A 31 -4.65 -47.86 25.35
C LEU A 31 -5.60 -47.14 24.38
N VAL A 32 -6.91 -47.14 24.68
CA VAL A 32 -7.91 -46.42 23.87
C VAL A 32 -7.68 -44.91 23.93
N VAL A 33 -7.41 -44.36 25.11
CA VAL A 33 -7.12 -42.93 25.29
C VAL A 33 -5.86 -42.53 24.52
N ILE A 34 -4.78 -43.31 24.58
CA ILE A 34 -3.56 -43.08 23.79
C ILE A 34 -3.89 -43.10 22.28
N GLY A 35 -4.71 -44.06 21.83
CA GLY A 35 -5.15 -44.13 20.44
C GLY A 35 -5.92 -42.88 19.98
N ILE A 36 -6.84 -42.37 20.81
CA ILE A 36 -7.59 -41.14 20.55
C ILE A 36 -6.66 -39.93 20.53
N LEU A 37 -5.73 -39.82 21.48
CA LEU A 37 -4.78 -38.71 21.54
C LEU A 37 -3.87 -38.67 20.32
N ILE A 38 -3.37 -39.82 19.86
CA ILE A 38 -2.58 -39.91 18.62
C ILE A 38 -3.43 -39.52 17.41
N ALA A 39 -4.67 -40.00 17.31
CA ALA A 39 -5.57 -39.63 16.22
C ALA A 39 -5.85 -38.11 16.20
N LEU A 40 -6.10 -37.51 17.37
CA LEU A 40 -6.28 -36.07 17.52
C LEU A 40 -5.01 -35.30 17.12
N GLN A 41 -3.83 -35.76 17.54
CA GLN A 41 -2.56 -35.14 17.18
C GLN A 41 -2.31 -35.18 15.67
N ILE A 42 -2.57 -36.31 15.01
CA ILE A 42 -2.43 -36.43 13.56
C ILE A 42 -3.41 -35.48 12.85
N ASN A 43 -4.66 -35.40 13.31
CA ASN A 43 -5.65 -34.48 12.75
C ASN A 43 -5.21 -33.02 12.88
N ASN A 44 -4.80 -32.60 14.08
CA ASN A 44 -4.32 -31.24 14.34
C ASN A 44 -3.07 -30.91 13.53
N TRP A 45 -2.15 -31.86 13.35
CA TRP A 45 -0.97 -31.66 12.51
C TRP A 45 -1.33 -31.46 11.04
N ASN A 46 -2.26 -32.25 10.49
CA ASN A 46 -2.74 -32.08 9.12
C ASN A 46 -3.49 -30.74 8.93
N GLU A 47 -4.28 -30.32 9.92
CA GLU A 47 -4.93 -29.00 9.92
C GLU A 47 -3.91 -27.86 9.94
N ASN A 48 -2.88 -27.94 10.79
CA ASN A 48 -1.80 -26.96 10.83
C ASN A 48 -1.06 -26.84 9.48
N LEU A 49 -0.73 -27.98 8.85
CA LEU A 49 -0.11 -28.00 7.52
C LEU A 49 -1.00 -27.36 6.45
N LYS A 50 -2.33 -27.53 6.55
CA LYS A 50 -3.27 -26.89 5.63
C LYS A 50 -3.31 -25.38 5.85
N GLN A 51 -3.33 -24.94 7.11
CA GLN A 51 -3.28 -23.51 7.45
C GLN A 51 -1.96 -22.86 6.99
N ASP A 52 -0.82 -23.52 7.16
CA ASP A 52 0.48 -23.00 6.71
C ASP A 52 0.51 -22.80 5.18
N LYS A 53 -0.05 -23.75 4.41
CA LYS A 53 -0.16 -23.61 2.94
C LYS A 53 -1.08 -22.46 2.54
N GLU A 54 -2.18 -22.27 3.26
CA GLU A 54 -3.11 -21.17 3.01
C GLU A 54 -2.46 -19.82 3.36
N GLU A 55 -1.76 -19.73 4.48
CA GLU A 55 -0.97 -18.56 4.88
C GLU A 55 0.08 -18.20 3.82
N ILE A 56 0.87 -19.17 3.33
CA ILE A 56 1.83 -18.93 2.24
C ILE A 56 1.13 -18.36 1.00
N THR A 57 -0.03 -18.91 0.63
CA THR A 57 -0.80 -18.43 -0.53
C THR A 57 -1.27 -16.98 -0.33
N ILE A 58 -1.72 -16.64 0.87
CA ILE A 58 -2.11 -15.28 1.25
C ILE A 58 -0.91 -14.33 1.15
N LEU A 59 0.23 -14.72 1.72
CA LEU A 59 1.46 -13.93 1.73
C LEU A 59 1.99 -13.71 0.30
N GLU A 60 1.98 -14.71 -0.56
CA GLU A 60 2.37 -14.58 -1.96
C GLU A 60 1.45 -13.61 -2.74
N ASN A 61 0.14 -13.65 -2.48
CA ASN A 61 -0.82 -12.72 -3.08
C ASN A 61 -0.62 -11.28 -2.58
N LEU A 62 -0.38 -11.10 -1.28
CA LEU A 62 -0.05 -9.80 -0.70
C LEU A 62 1.23 -9.23 -1.32
N LYS A 63 2.28 -10.05 -1.44
CA LYS A 63 3.53 -9.65 -2.08
C LYS A 63 3.30 -9.17 -3.51
N LYS A 64 2.53 -9.93 -4.31
CA LYS A 64 2.20 -9.54 -5.68
C LYS A 64 1.53 -8.16 -5.74
N ASN A 65 0.60 -7.88 -4.83
CA ASN A 65 -0.04 -6.57 -4.74
C ASN A 65 0.92 -5.46 -4.33
N LEU A 66 1.79 -5.72 -3.34
CA LEU A 66 2.81 -4.76 -2.92
C LEU A 66 3.81 -4.44 -4.04
N ILE A 67 4.17 -5.40 -4.89
CA ILE A 67 5.02 -5.16 -6.06
C ILE A 67 4.33 -4.23 -7.07
N LEU A 68 3.02 -4.40 -7.29
CA LEU A 68 2.26 -3.48 -8.15
C LEU A 68 2.19 -2.07 -7.55
N ALA A 69 1.88 -1.98 -6.25
CA ALA A 69 1.88 -0.73 -5.50
C ALA A 69 3.25 -0.03 -5.54
N LYS A 70 4.33 -0.81 -5.48
CA LYS A 70 5.70 -0.31 -5.57
C LYS A 70 6.01 0.34 -6.92
N ASN A 71 5.59 -0.29 -8.01
CA ASN A 71 5.78 0.26 -9.36
C ASN A 71 4.98 1.53 -9.58
N GLN A 72 3.76 1.61 -9.02
CA GLN A 72 2.96 2.82 -9.00
C GLN A 72 3.65 3.93 -8.21
N SER A 73 4.12 3.61 -7.00
CA SER A 73 4.85 4.53 -6.11
C SER A 73 6.04 5.20 -6.83
N ASP A 74 6.87 4.44 -7.55
CA ASP A 74 8.00 5.00 -8.29
C ASP A 74 7.59 6.05 -9.33
N SER A 75 6.48 5.79 -10.03
CA SER A 75 5.94 6.69 -11.05
C SER A 75 5.39 7.97 -10.42
N LEU A 76 4.68 7.83 -9.29
CA LEU A 76 4.10 8.95 -8.53
C LEU A 76 5.20 9.83 -7.90
N ILE A 77 6.22 9.24 -7.28
CA ILE A 77 7.39 9.95 -6.73
C ILE A 77 8.10 10.74 -7.83
N SER A 78 8.31 10.11 -8.99
CA SER A 78 8.94 10.75 -10.14
C SER A 78 8.13 11.92 -10.66
N TYR A 79 6.80 11.82 -10.64
CA TYR A 79 5.90 12.92 -10.99
C TYR A 79 6.05 14.09 -10.01
N GLU A 80 5.96 13.85 -8.70
CA GLU A 80 6.07 14.92 -7.69
C GLU A 80 7.43 15.63 -7.75
N LYS A 81 8.53 14.89 -7.99
CA LYS A 81 9.87 15.47 -8.18
C LYS A 81 9.94 16.42 -9.38
N ARG A 82 9.30 16.04 -10.50
CA ARG A 82 9.22 16.92 -11.68
C ARG A 82 8.38 18.17 -11.40
N LEU A 83 7.24 18.01 -10.72
CA LEU A 83 6.38 19.13 -10.36
C LEU A 83 7.10 20.13 -9.44
N ILE A 84 7.81 19.65 -8.41
CA ILE A 84 8.66 20.50 -7.55
C ILE A 84 9.68 21.28 -8.37
N LYS A 85 10.35 20.61 -9.31
CA LYS A 85 11.32 21.27 -10.19
C LYS A 85 10.68 22.38 -11.03
N ASP A 86 9.51 22.12 -11.61
CA ASP A 86 8.78 23.10 -12.41
C ASP A 86 8.36 24.31 -11.55
N ILE A 87 7.83 24.08 -10.34
CA ILE A 87 7.43 25.15 -9.42
C ILE A 87 8.64 25.99 -8.99
N ILE A 88 9.76 25.37 -8.61
CA ILE A 88 11.00 26.09 -8.23
C ILE A 88 11.51 26.91 -9.42
N THR A 89 11.45 26.37 -10.64
CA THR A 89 11.88 27.08 -11.84
C THR A 89 11.05 28.35 -12.05
N VAL A 90 9.74 28.29 -11.83
CA VAL A 90 8.83 29.46 -11.92
C VAL A 90 9.04 30.44 -10.77
N ILE A 91 9.22 29.97 -9.53
CA ILE A 91 9.47 30.86 -8.38
C ILE A 91 10.77 31.65 -8.54
N ASN A 92 11.80 31.02 -9.12
CA ASN A 92 13.11 31.63 -9.34
C ASN A 92 13.22 32.37 -10.69
N TYR A 93 12.10 32.64 -11.36
CA TYR A 93 12.07 33.22 -12.70
C TYR A 93 12.96 34.47 -12.86
N GLU A 94 12.85 35.44 -11.93
CA GLU A 94 13.63 36.70 -11.99
C GLU A 94 15.13 36.48 -11.74
N SER A 95 15.50 35.48 -10.94
CA SER A 95 16.90 35.13 -10.66
C SER A 95 17.53 34.28 -11.78
N ASN A 96 16.72 33.62 -12.61
CA ASN A 96 17.12 32.66 -13.62
C ASN A 96 17.02 33.20 -15.06
N ASN A 97 17.23 34.51 -15.26
CA ASN A 97 17.18 35.22 -16.57
C ASN A 97 17.88 34.52 -17.76
N LEU A 98 18.72 33.50 -17.52
CA LEU A 98 19.50 32.76 -18.51
C LEU A 98 18.97 31.36 -18.90
N LEU A 99 18.04 30.75 -18.16
CA LEU A 99 17.71 29.31 -18.34
C LEU A 99 16.50 29.02 -19.24
N ILE A 100 15.76 30.04 -19.65
CA ILE A 100 14.58 29.84 -20.49
C ILE A 100 14.80 30.56 -21.82
N ASN A 101 15.60 29.98 -22.71
CA ASN A 101 15.91 30.59 -24.02
C ASN A 101 14.96 30.16 -25.16
N LYS A 102 13.82 29.51 -24.85
CA LYS A 102 12.77 29.16 -25.83
C LYS A 102 11.38 29.37 -25.23
N ASP A 103 10.52 30.14 -25.92
CA ASP A 103 9.18 30.50 -25.47
C ASP A 103 8.26 29.28 -25.24
N SER A 104 8.46 28.19 -26.00
CA SER A 104 7.69 26.96 -25.83
C SER A 104 8.01 26.23 -24.52
N THR A 105 9.28 26.20 -24.09
CA THR A 105 9.68 25.58 -22.82
C THR A 105 9.22 26.41 -21.62
N ARG A 106 9.25 27.76 -21.73
CA ARG A 106 8.69 28.68 -20.73
C ARG A 106 7.23 28.38 -20.46
N ALA A 107 6.42 28.35 -21.52
CA ALA A 107 4.98 28.15 -21.42
C ALA A 107 4.62 26.80 -20.79
N VAL A 108 5.33 25.73 -21.16
CA VAL A 108 5.11 24.39 -20.59
C VAL A 108 5.46 24.36 -19.11
N THR A 109 6.62 24.90 -18.70
CA THR A 109 7.01 24.92 -17.28
C THR A 109 6.06 25.76 -16.44
N PHE A 110 5.61 26.92 -16.94
CA PHE A 110 4.59 27.74 -16.26
C PHE A 110 3.25 27.02 -16.13
N LYS A 111 2.76 26.41 -17.22
CA LYS A 111 1.55 25.59 -17.21
C LYS A 111 1.66 24.50 -16.15
N ASN A 112 2.77 23.76 -16.12
CA ASN A 112 2.95 22.67 -15.18
C ASN A 112 2.98 23.18 -13.73
N ALA A 113 3.73 24.24 -13.45
CA ALA A 113 3.81 24.81 -12.11
C ALA A 113 2.45 25.30 -11.60
N LEU A 114 1.60 25.84 -12.47
CA LEU A 114 0.31 26.41 -12.10
C LEU A 114 -0.81 25.36 -12.07
N TRP A 115 -0.98 24.62 -13.16
CA TRP A 115 -2.14 23.77 -13.43
C TRP A 115 -1.95 22.30 -13.05
N ASN A 116 -0.74 21.74 -13.21
CA ASN A 116 -0.56 20.31 -12.98
C ASN A 116 -0.65 19.97 -11.48
N LEU A 117 -1.37 18.90 -11.21
CA LEU A 117 -1.50 18.26 -9.91
C LEU A 117 -1.84 16.78 -10.13
N ASP A 118 -1.39 15.93 -9.22
CA ASP A 118 -1.70 14.51 -9.20
C ASP A 118 -2.42 14.15 -7.90
N SER A 119 -3.54 13.44 -8.00
CA SER A 119 -4.34 12.98 -6.86
C SER A 119 -4.40 11.46 -6.75
N HIS A 120 -3.59 10.73 -7.53
CA HIS A 120 -3.60 9.28 -7.52
C HIS A 120 -2.99 8.74 -6.23
N LEU A 121 -3.72 7.81 -5.61
CA LEU A 121 -3.25 6.94 -4.55
C LEU A 121 -2.73 5.64 -5.14
N LEU A 122 -1.75 5.06 -4.46
CA LEU A 122 -1.27 3.72 -4.77
C LEU A 122 -2.28 2.67 -4.28
N VAL A 123 -2.46 1.59 -5.05
CA VAL A 123 -3.53 0.61 -4.84
C VAL A 123 -3.00 -0.57 -4.01
N VAL A 124 -3.55 -0.78 -2.81
CA VAL A 124 -3.19 -1.89 -1.90
C VAL A 124 -4.44 -2.63 -1.40
N ASN A 125 -5.33 -3.01 -2.31
CA ASN A 125 -6.65 -3.56 -1.96
C ASN A 125 -6.58 -4.95 -1.30
N ALA A 126 -5.53 -5.73 -1.58
CA ALA A 126 -5.44 -7.10 -1.07
C ALA A 126 -5.39 -7.19 0.46
N TYR A 127 -4.86 -6.19 1.16
CA TYR A 127 -4.88 -6.19 2.63
C TYR A 127 -6.29 -5.90 3.17
N GLU A 128 -7.01 -4.98 2.55
CA GLU A 128 -8.40 -4.66 2.90
C GLU A 128 -9.33 -5.85 2.64
N ASP A 129 -9.14 -6.56 1.52
CA ASP A 129 -9.86 -7.80 1.21
C ASP A 129 -9.64 -8.88 2.29
N LEU A 130 -8.42 -9.01 2.82
CA LEU A 130 -8.12 -9.97 3.89
C LEU A 130 -8.80 -9.60 5.21
N LYS A 131 -8.90 -8.30 5.53
CA LYS A 131 -9.67 -7.81 6.68
C LYS A 131 -11.14 -8.14 6.52
N ASN A 132 -11.71 -7.86 5.35
CA ASN A 132 -13.13 -8.08 5.06
C ASN A 132 -13.52 -9.56 5.00
N THR A 133 -12.58 -10.44 4.68
CA THR A 133 -12.80 -11.90 4.60
C THR A 133 -12.42 -12.67 5.86
N ASN A 134 -12.06 -11.99 6.95
CA ASN A 134 -11.51 -12.58 8.19
C ASN A 134 -10.26 -13.46 7.97
N LYS A 135 -9.60 -13.37 6.81
CA LYS A 135 -8.40 -14.15 6.48
C LYS A 135 -7.14 -13.57 7.09
N LEU A 136 -7.21 -12.37 7.66
CA LEU A 136 -6.11 -11.77 8.41
C LEU A 136 -5.67 -12.65 9.60
N GLU A 137 -6.59 -13.39 10.22
CA GLU A 137 -6.28 -14.29 11.35
C GLU A 137 -5.35 -15.44 10.96
N LEU A 138 -5.30 -15.80 9.67
CA LEU A 138 -4.43 -16.85 9.15
C LEU A 138 -2.97 -16.42 9.06
N ILE A 139 -2.68 -15.11 9.15
CA ILE A 139 -1.32 -14.60 9.23
C ILE A 139 -0.84 -14.70 10.68
N LYS A 140 0.06 -15.66 10.92
CA LYS A 140 0.62 -15.97 12.24
C LYS A 140 1.60 -14.91 12.71
N ASN A 141 2.39 -14.36 11.78
CA ASN A 141 3.37 -13.32 12.11
C ASN A 141 2.67 -12.01 12.52
N GLN A 142 2.73 -11.71 13.81
CA GLN A 142 2.12 -10.51 14.39
C GLN A 142 2.78 -9.21 13.89
N GLY A 143 4.11 -9.21 13.72
CA GLY A 143 4.85 -8.05 13.22
C GLY A 143 4.50 -7.70 11.76
N LEU A 144 4.21 -8.70 10.92
CA LEU A 144 3.68 -8.47 9.57
C LEU A 144 2.32 -7.78 9.62
N LYS A 145 1.41 -8.25 10.48
CA LYS A 145 0.08 -7.63 10.64
C LYS A 145 0.18 -6.18 11.08
N GLU A 146 1.03 -5.89 12.06
CA GLU A 146 1.27 -4.52 12.55
C GLU A 146 1.84 -3.60 11.47
N LYS A 147 2.78 -4.09 10.66
CA LYS A 147 3.34 -3.32 9.53
C LYS A 147 2.31 -3.04 8.44
N PHE A 148 1.41 -3.97 8.14
CA PHE A 148 0.33 -3.68 7.21
C PHE A 148 -0.68 -2.68 7.78
N THR A 149 -0.96 -2.72 9.09
CA THR A 149 -1.80 -1.71 9.75
C THR A 149 -1.14 -0.33 9.70
N SER A 150 0.17 -0.24 9.92
CA SER A 150 0.94 1.00 9.73
C SER A 150 0.85 1.53 8.30
N LEU A 151 1.03 0.65 7.30
CA LEU A 151 0.91 1.02 5.89
C LEU A 151 -0.47 1.60 5.57
N GLU A 152 -1.54 0.98 6.09
CA GLU A 152 -2.92 1.46 5.93
C GLU A 152 -3.11 2.86 6.52
N ILE A 153 -2.61 3.10 7.73
CA ILE A 153 -2.68 4.43 8.38
C ILE A 153 -1.96 5.47 7.53
N ASN A 154 -0.73 5.18 7.10
CA ASN A 154 0.07 6.10 6.29
C ASN A 154 -0.58 6.39 4.93
N LEU A 155 -1.32 5.43 4.36
CA LEU A 155 -2.10 5.63 3.14
C LEU A 155 -3.31 6.54 3.35
N ILE A 156 -3.99 6.41 4.48
CA ILE A 156 -5.09 7.31 4.86
C ILE A 156 -4.57 8.73 5.05
N GLU A 157 -3.44 8.89 5.73
CA GLU A 157 -2.79 10.21 5.91
C GLU A 157 -2.41 10.83 4.57
N LEU A 158 -1.79 10.06 3.67
CA LEU A 158 -1.46 10.54 2.32
C LEU A 158 -2.74 10.97 1.57
N LYS A 159 -3.83 10.21 1.68
CA LYS A 159 -5.10 10.55 1.05
C LYS A 159 -5.62 11.92 1.54
N ILE A 160 -5.60 12.15 2.85
CA ILE A 160 -6.00 13.44 3.43
C ILE A 160 -5.16 14.58 2.86
N MET A 161 -3.83 14.40 2.79
CA MET A 161 -2.94 15.42 2.21
C MET A 161 -3.25 15.71 0.73
N LEU A 162 -3.57 14.68 -0.06
CA LEU A 162 -3.95 14.82 -1.47
C LEU A 162 -5.29 15.56 -1.62
N ASP A 163 -6.27 15.21 -0.79
CA ASP A 163 -7.59 15.84 -0.78
C ASP A 163 -7.49 17.31 -0.35
N ASP A 164 -6.68 17.64 0.65
CA ASP A 164 -6.42 19.03 1.05
C ASP A 164 -5.76 19.83 -0.08
N ARG A 165 -4.79 19.21 -0.78
CA ARG A 165 -4.14 19.85 -1.94
C ARG A 165 -5.16 20.13 -3.05
N LEU A 166 -6.04 19.19 -3.35
CA LEU A 166 -7.12 19.39 -4.32
C LEU A 166 -8.09 20.49 -3.89
N ASN A 167 -8.65 20.38 -2.70
CA ASN A 167 -9.76 21.23 -2.26
C ASN A 167 -9.33 22.67 -1.94
N PHE A 168 -8.15 22.86 -1.34
CA PHE A 168 -7.73 24.20 -0.92
C PHE A 168 -6.82 24.89 -1.92
N GLN A 169 -5.98 24.13 -2.62
CA GLN A 169 -4.95 24.71 -3.46
C GLN A 169 -5.40 24.77 -4.92
N GLN A 170 -5.98 23.71 -5.49
CA GLN A 170 -6.37 23.71 -6.90
C GLN A 170 -7.39 24.80 -7.21
N ILE A 171 -8.44 24.93 -6.40
CA ILE A 171 -9.47 25.98 -6.57
C ILE A 171 -8.86 27.39 -6.63
N ARG A 172 -7.85 27.66 -5.81
CA ARG A 172 -7.17 28.97 -5.78
C ARG A 172 -6.25 29.18 -6.98
N MET A 173 -5.63 28.10 -7.47
CA MET A 173 -4.80 28.14 -8.68
C MET A 173 -5.66 28.26 -9.94
N ASP A 174 -6.82 27.62 -9.98
CA ASP A 174 -7.80 27.73 -11.06
C ASP A 174 -8.28 29.18 -11.19
N ASN A 175 -8.51 29.86 -10.06
CA ASN A 175 -8.86 31.28 -10.06
C ASN A 175 -7.77 32.16 -10.69
N ILE A 176 -6.48 31.86 -10.48
CA ILE A 176 -5.37 32.55 -11.16
C ILE A 176 -5.38 32.20 -12.66
N ALA A 177 -5.55 30.92 -12.99
CA ALA A 177 -5.56 30.44 -14.38
C ALA A 177 -6.68 31.09 -15.20
N GLU A 178 -7.84 31.31 -14.60
CA GLU A 178 -8.99 31.94 -15.24
C GLU A 178 -8.83 33.46 -15.41
N ASN A 179 -8.32 34.16 -14.39
CA ASN A 179 -8.39 35.62 -14.34
C ASN A 179 -7.09 36.33 -14.76
N ASP A 180 -5.94 35.69 -14.55
CA ASP A 180 -4.63 36.34 -14.68
C ASP A 180 -3.79 35.78 -15.84
N ILE A 181 -4.24 34.70 -16.50
CA ILE A 181 -3.45 33.96 -17.49
C ILE A 181 -4.23 33.77 -18.79
N ASN A 182 -3.60 34.03 -19.93
CA ASN A 182 -4.06 33.49 -21.20
C ASN A 182 -3.69 32.00 -21.29
N PHE A 183 -4.68 31.12 -21.11
CA PHE A 183 -4.46 29.68 -21.13
C PHE A 183 -4.33 29.10 -22.56
N ILE A 184 -4.83 29.80 -23.58
CA ILE A 184 -4.84 29.29 -24.97
C ILE A 184 -3.43 28.96 -25.50
N PRO A 185 -2.39 29.80 -25.30
CA PRO A 185 -1.01 29.46 -25.66
C PRO A 185 -0.50 28.14 -25.05
N PHE A 186 -0.97 27.75 -23.87
CA PHE A 186 -0.56 26.50 -23.22
C PHE A 186 -1.05 25.25 -23.96
N LEU A 187 -2.18 25.36 -24.66
CA LEU A 187 -2.81 24.25 -25.38
C LEU A 187 -1.97 23.78 -26.57
N LYS A 188 -1.18 24.67 -27.18
CA LYS A 188 -0.34 24.35 -28.37
C LYS A 188 0.60 23.16 -28.14
N SER A 189 1.05 22.96 -26.90
CA SER A 189 1.92 21.83 -26.51
C SER A 189 1.21 20.47 -26.59
N SER A 190 -0.09 20.44 -26.32
CA SER A 190 -0.91 19.22 -26.33
C SER A 190 -1.71 19.07 -27.63
N PHE A 191 -1.98 20.19 -28.31
CA PHE A 191 -2.80 20.26 -29.52
C PHE A 191 -2.06 21.10 -30.59
N PRO A 192 -1.14 20.50 -31.35
CA PRO A 192 -0.30 21.23 -32.31
C PRO A 192 -1.09 21.94 -33.42
N THR A 193 -2.32 21.51 -33.68
CA THR A 193 -3.22 22.05 -34.71
C THR A 193 -3.88 23.38 -34.34
N ILE A 194 -3.92 23.75 -33.05
CA ILE A 194 -4.49 25.04 -32.63
C ILE A 194 -3.62 26.17 -33.15
N ASP A 195 -4.20 27.10 -33.91
CA ASP A 195 -3.49 28.32 -34.33
C ASP A 195 -3.53 29.35 -33.19
N ILE A 196 -2.34 29.79 -32.77
CA ILE A 196 -2.14 30.78 -31.70
C ILE A 196 -1.43 32.04 -32.22
N SER A 197 -1.33 32.19 -33.55
CA SER A 197 -0.60 33.28 -34.21
C SER A 197 -1.05 34.68 -33.77
N ASN A 198 -2.35 34.84 -33.50
CA ASN A 198 -2.96 36.10 -33.07
C ASN A 198 -3.24 36.18 -31.56
N GLU A 199 -2.88 35.14 -30.80
CA GLU A 199 -3.11 35.10 -29.35
C GLU A 199 -2.07 35.91 -28.59
N LYS A 200 -2.52 36.65 -27.57
CA LYS A 200 -1.61 37.41 -26.70
C LYS A 200 -0.81 36.45 -25.82
N SER A 201 0.50 36.58 -25.83
CA SER A 201 1.38 35.84 -24.92
C SER A 201 1.24 36.30 -23.47
N ASN A 202 1.49 35.41 -22.52
CA ASN A 202 1.51 35.74 -21.10
C ASN A 202 2.74 36.58 -20.74
N ASP A 203 2.53 37.66 -19.98
CA ASP A 203 3.60 38.41 -19.34
C ASP A 203 3.92 37.78 -17.97
N TYR A 204 4.84 36.81 -18.00
CA TYR A 204 5.22 36.04 -16.82
C TYR A 204 5.84 36.90 -15.72
N SER A 205 6.61 37.94 -16.08
CA SER A 205 7.18 38.88 -15.11
C SER A 205 6.08 39.63 -14.37
N LYS A 206 5.09 40.14 -15.10
CA LYS A 206 3.94 40.82 -14.50
C LYS A 206 3.11 39.89 -13.62
N ILE A 207 2.85 38.66 -14.07
CA ILE A 207 2.12 37.65 -13.28
C ILE A 207 2.87 37.36 -11.97
N LEU A 208 4.18 37.15 -12.03
CA LEU A 208 4.98 36.83 -10.83
C LEU A 208 5.26 38.03 -9.93
N SER A 209 5.11 39.26 -10.40
CA SER A 209 5.17 40.45 -9.53
C SER A 209 4.01 40.49 -8.51
N ASN A 210 2.94 39.72 -8.74
CA ASN A 210 1.81 39.63 -7.83
C ASN A 210 2.12 38.75 -6.61
N GLN A 211 2.17 39.37 -5.42
CA GLN A 211 2.44 38.69 -4.15
C GLN A 211 1.48 37.51 -3.88
N ARG A 212 0.20 37.63 -4.23
CA ARG A 212 -0.79 36.55 -4.03
C ARG A 212 -0.40 35.31 -4.83
N ILE A 213 0.00 35.49 -6.09
CA ILE A 213 0.40 34.38 -6.98
C ILE A 213 1.68 33.73 -6.47
N ARG A 214 2.67 34.52 -6.05
CA ARG A 214 3.91 33.99 -5.44
C ARG A 214 3.65 33.20 -4.16
N ASN A 215 2.77 33.70 -3.28
CA ASN A 215 2.39 32.99 -2.06
C ASN A 215 1.71 31.66 -2.37
N LEU A 216 0.80 31.63 -3.36
CA LEU A 216 0.11 30.40 -3.76
C LEU A 216 1.07 29.37 -4.37
N LEU A 217 2.05 29.81 -5.17
CA LEU A 217 3.13 28.94 -5.66
C LEU A 217 4.01 28.40 -4.51
N GLY A 218 4.30 29.23 -3.50
CA GLY A 218 5.04 28.81 -2.31
C GLY A 218 4.29 27.77 -1.49
N ILE A 219 3.00 27.97 -1.25
CA ILE A 219 2.12 27.00 -0.58
C ILE A 219 2.05 25.69 -1.39
N LYS A 220 1.86 25.78 -2.71
CA LYS A 220 1.87 24.62 -3.61
C LYS A 220 3.18 23.84 -3.49
N LEU A 221 4.32 24.52 -3.52
CA LEU A 221 5.63 23.89 -3.37
C LEU A 221 5.76 23.15 -2.03
N PHE A 222 5.35 23.80 -0.94
CA PHE A 222 5.39 23.23 0.40
C PHE A 222 4.56 21.93 0.48
N MET A 223 3.27 21.99 0.10
CA MET A 223 2.40 20.82 0.13
C MET A 223 2.89 19.70 -0.79
N THR A 224 3.40 20.04 -1.97
CA THR A 224 3.96 19.07 -2.92
C THR A 224 5.20 18.38 -2.35
N LYS A 225 6.03 19.11 -1.59
CA LYS A 225 7.20 18.54 -0.91
C LYS A 225 6.79 17.60 0.22
N ASP A 226 5.79 17.94 1.02
CA ASP A 226 5.30 17.08 2.10
C ASP A 226 4.70 15.77 1.54
N ILE A 227 3.91 15.88 0.47
CA ILE A 227 3.35 14.71 -0.23
C ILE A 227 4.46 13.83 -0.82
N LEU A 228 5.51 14.42 -1.39
CA LEU A 228 6.68 13.67 -1.86
C LEU A 228 7.34 12.89 -0.71
N ILE A 229 7.54 13.51 0.45
CA ILE A 229 8.13 12.85 1.62
C ILE A 229 7.26 11.68 2.07
N SER A 230 5.93 11.87 2.17
CA SER A 230 5.00 10.79 2.52
C SER A 230 5.06 9.64 1.51
N LYS A 231 5.05 9.94 0.20
CA LYS A 231 5.20 8.92 -0.86
C LYS A 231 6.54 8.17 -0.75
N GLU A 232 7.65 8.85 -0.50
CA GLU A 232 8.96 8.22 -0.29
C GLU A 232 9.03 7.35 0.99
N ASN A 233 8.27 7.71 2.03
CA ASN A 233 8.14 6.89 3.24
C ASN A 233 7.35 5.61 2.95
N LEU A 234 6.19 5.74 2.31
CA LEU A 234 5.37 4.59 1.88
C LEU A 234 6.15 3.66 0.94
N ASP A 235 6.95 4.21 0.03
CA ASP A 235 7.81 3.41 -0.85
C ASP A 235 8.78 2.51 -0.10
N ARG A 236 9.37 3.04 0.98
CA ARG A 236 10.27 2.29 1.87
C ARG A 236 9.51 1.23 2.66
N GLU A 237 8.36 1.59 3.23
CA GLU A 237 7.51 0.66 3.97
C GLU A 237 7.04 -0.52 3.10
N ILE A 238 6.67 -0.25 1.84
CA ILE A 238 6.31 -1.28 0.86
C ILE A 238 7.51 -2.21 0.57
N LYS A 239 8.72 -1.67 0.38
CA LYS A 239 9.94 -2.49 0.18
C LYS A 239 10.21 -3.40 1.38
N ASP A 240 10.12 -2.83 2.58
CA ASP A 240 10.35 -3.57 3.83
C ASP A 240 9.33 -4.71 3.99
N LEU A 241 8.05 -4.43 3.73
CA LEU A 241 7.00 -5.45 3.77
C LEU A 241 7.22 -6.57 2.74
N ILE A 242 7.63 -6.23 1.51
CA ILE A 242 7.98 -7.23 0.49
C ILE A 242 9.11 -8.14 1.01
N SER A 243 10.18 -7.56 1.55
CA SER A 243 11.31 -8.32 2.09
C SER A 243 10.90 -9.24 3.24
N LEU A 244 10.07 -8.74 4.17
CA LEU A 244 9.61 -9.53 5.31
C LEU A 244 8.73 -10.70 4.89
N ILE A 245 7.85 -10.49 3.91
CA ILE A 245 7.03 -11.58 3.35
C ILE A 245 7.91 -12.63 2.68
N GLU A 246 8.96 -12.22 1.97
CA GLU A 246 9.88 -13.16 1.32
C GLU A 246 10.67 -14.00 2.34
N MET A 247 11.07 -13.40 3.45
CA MET A 247 11.70 -14.12 4.56
C MET A 247 10.72 -15.12 5.19
N GLU A 248 9.51 -14.69 5.54
CA GLU A 248 8.48 -15.53 6.18
C GLU A 248 8.09 -16.73 5.28
N VAL A 249 7.90 -16.50 3.98
CA VAL A 249 7.57 -17.56 3.02
C VAL A 249 8.73 -18.55 2.87
N LYS A 250 9.99 -18.08 2.96
CA LYS A 250 11.17 -18.93 2.86
C LYS A 250 11.36 -19.79 4.12
N GLU A 251 11.05 -19.27 5.30
CA GLU A 251 11.13 -20.03 6.56
C GLU A 251 10.08 -21.14 6.65
N LYS A 252 8.94 -20.99 5.97
CA LYS A 252 7.84 -21.97 5.95
C LYS A 252 7.92 -23.01 4.83
N LYS A 253 8.84 -22.87 3.86
CA LYS A 253 9.06 -23.81 2.74
C LYS A 253 10.18 -24.79 3.05
#